data_AF-A0A847FYZ9-F1
#
_entry.id   AF-A0A847FYZ9-F1
#
_cell.length_a   1.000
_cell.length_b   1.000
_cell.length_c   1.000
_cell.angle_alpha   90.00
_cell.angle_beta   90.00
_cell.angle_gamma   90.00
#
_symmetry.space_group_name_H-M   'P 1'
#
loop_
_entity.id
_entity.type
_entity.pdbx_description
1 polymer ?
#
loop_
_entity_poly.entity_id
_entity_poly.type
_entity_poly.pdbx_seq_one_letter_code
_entity_poly.pdbx_strand_id
1 'polypeptide(L)'
;RPKRWHGRIVANADTAMAASAVRWAGSGQVGRLELWTGDGDFCKVREVIGQAWPEVTVAFRSFEAGTSGDIRRLGEDWSAIGPEYLQA
;
A
#
# COMPACT_ATOMS: atom_id res chain seq x y z
N ARG A 1 -19.34 -29.84 14.46
CA ARG A 1 -19.61 -29.31 13.09
C ARG A 1 -19.06 -27.89 13.04
N PRO A 2 -18.13 -27.55 12.13
CA PRO A 2 -17.65 -26.16 12.03
C PRO A 2 -18.80 -25.25 11.57
N LYS A 3 -18.82 -24.00 12.02
CA LYS A 3 -19.90 -23.05 11.70
C LYS A 3 -19.86 -22.68 10.21
N ARG A 4 -21.06 -22.65 9.60
CA ARG A 4 -21.40 -22.36 8.18
C ARG A 4 -21.20 -20.90 7.73
N TRP A 5 -20.32 -20.11 8.34
CA TRP A 5 -20.25 -18.68 8.00
C TRP A 5 -19.29 -18.42 6.84
N HIS A 6 -19.86 -18.15 5.67
CA HIS A 6 -19.21 -17.34 4.64
C HIS A 6 -19.43 -15.87 5.00
N GLY A 7 -18.35 -15.12 5.18
CA GLY A 7 -18.38 -13.66 5.30
C GLY A 7 -18.27 -13.01 3.92
N ARG A 8 -19.14 -12.04 3.64
CA ARG A 8 -19.13 -11.20 2.44
C ARG A 8 -18.02 -10.16 2.53
N ILE A 9 -17.25 -9.98 1.46
CA ILE A 9 -16.26 -8.90 1.35
C ILE A 9 -17.01 -7.56 1.32
N VAL A 10 -16.80 -6.75 2.35
CA VAL A 10 -17.02 -5.31 2.28
C VAL A 10 -15.73 -4.76 1.73
N ALA A 11 -15.75 -4.13 0.55
CA ALA A 11 -14.60 -3.38 0.09
C ALA A 11 -14.37 -2.25 1.11
N ASN A 12 -13.47 -2.46 2.06
CA ASN A 12 -12.91 -1.39 2.86
C ASN A 12 -11.97 -0.58 1.95
N ALA A 13 -11.60 0.62 2.38
CA ALA A 13 -10.68 1.48 1.64
C ALA A 13 -9.40 0.72 1.24
N ASP A 14 -8.96 -0.21 2.09
CA ASP A 14 -7.75 -1.01 1.85
C ASP A 14 -7.88 -1.91 0.63
N THR A 15 -8.99 -2.65 0.50
CA THR A 15 -9.23 -3.54 -0.64
C THR A 15 -9.31 -2.75 -1.96
N ALA A 16 -9.97 -1.59 -1.95
CA ALA A 16 -10.08 -0.72 -3.13
C ALA A 16 -8.72 -0.10 -3.52
N MET A 17 -7.94 0.33 -2.53
CA MET A 17 -6.60 0.88 -2.74
C MET A 17 -5.64 -0.19 -3.27
N ALA A 18 -5.65 -1.39 -2.70
CA ALA A 18 -4.83 -2.51 -3.16
C ALA A 18 -5.17 -2.91 -4.60
N ALA A 19 -6.46 -3.02 -4.94
CA ALA A 19 -6.90 -3.31 -6.31
C ALA A 19 -6.47 -2.22 -7.31
N SER A 20 -6.54 -0.94 -6.91
CA SER A 20 -6.10 0.18 -7.74
C SER A 20 -4.58 0.17 -7.96
N ALA A 21 -3.79 -0.11 -6.92
CA ALA A 21 -2.34 -0.22 -7.01
C ALA A 21 -1.92 -1.32 -8.00
N VAL A 22 -2.52 -2.51 -7.89
CA VAL A 22 -2.26 -3.63 -8.80
C VAL A 22 -2.66 -3.28 -10.23
N ARG A 23 -3.82 -2.65 -10.43
CA ARG A 23 -4.27 -2.22 -11.76
C ARG A 23 -3.31 -1.22 -12.40
N TRP A 24 -2.79 -0.26 -11.64
CA TRP A 24 -1.84 0.73 -12.17
C TRP A 24 -0.48 0.11 -12.46
N ALA A 25 0.03 -0.79 -11.61
CA ALA A 25 1.26 -1.53 -11.88
C ALA A 25 1.17 -2.29 -13.22
N GLY A 26 0.06 -2.98 -13.45
CA GLY A 26 -0.18 -3.73 -14.68
C GLY A 26 -0.46 -2.91 -15.95
N SER A 27 -0.45 -1.57 -15.88
CA SER A 27 -0.75 -0.72 -17.04
C SER A 27 0.38 -0.64 -18.06
N GLY A 28 1.62 -1.00 -17.69
CA GLY A 28 2.82 -0.84 -18.52
C GLY A 28 3.29 0.61 -18.73
N GLN A 29 2.56 1.60 -18.20
CA GLN A 29 2.91 3.03 -18.29
C GLN A 29 3.46 3.59 -16.98
N VAL A 30 3.31 2.85 -15.88
CA VAL A 30 3.69 3.28 -14.53
C VAL A 30 4.97 2.58 -14.13
N GLY A 31 6.06 3.33 -13.98
CA GLY A 31 7.33 2.81 -13.42
C GLY A 31 7.46 2.97 -11.91
N ARG A 32 6.60 3.79 -11.27
CA ARG A 32 6.61 4.04 -9.83
C ARG A 32 5.21 4.25 -9.28
N LEU A 33 4.90 3.57 -8.18
CA LEU A 33 3.69 3.74 -7.38
C LEU A 33 4.06 4.29 -6.01
N GLU A 34 3.32 5.32 -5.57
CA GLU A 34 3.44 5.86 -4.22
C GLU A 34 2.15 5.57 -3.46
N LEU A 35 2.24 4.71 -2.44
CA LEU A 35 1.12 4.33 -1.59
C LEU A 35 1.06 5.25 -0.37
N TRP A 36 0.00 6.03 -0.28
CA TRP A 36 -0.21 6.98 0.81
C TRP A 36 -0.92 6.30 1.98
N THR A 37 -0.17 5.49 2.73
CA THR A 37 -0.69 4.73 3.87
C THR A 37 0.41 4.37 4.86
N GLY A 38 0.06 4.40 6.14
CA GLY A 38 0.90 3.86 7.22
C GLY A 38 0.60 2.40 7.55
N ASP A 39 -0.37 1.78 6.87
CA ASP A 39 -0.83 0.42 7.15
C ASP A 39 0.13 -0.64 6.62
N GLY A 40 0.62 -1.49 7.51
CA GLY A 40 1.60 -2.54 7.22
C GLY A 40 1.08 -3.62 6.27
N ASP A 41 -0.23 -3.81 6.16
CA ASP A 41 -0.81 -4.80 5.23
C ASP A 41 -0.44 -4.51 3.77
N PHE A 42 -0.16 -3.25 3.43
CA PHE A 42 0.29 -2.85 2.10
C PHE A 42 1.73 -3.27 1.76
N CYS A 43 2.53 -3.70 2.73
CA CYS A 43 3.81 -4.37 2.44
C CYS A 43 3.59 -5.62 1.58
N LYS A 44 2.48 -6.34 1.77
CA LYS A 44 2.15 -7.49 0.93
C LYS A 44 1.78 -7.07 -0.49
N VAL A 45 1.10 -5.93 -0.65
CA VAL A 45 0.79 -5.36 -1.96
C VAL A 45 2.08 -5.00 -2.72
N ARG A 46 3.05 -4.36 -2.04
CA ARG A 46 4.40 -4.11 -2.59
C ARG A 46 5.09 -5.39 -3.05
N GLU A 47 5.07 -6.44 -2.23
CA GLU A 47 5.69 -7.73 -2.57
C GLU A 47 5.06 -8.35 -3.83
N VAL A 48 3.73 -8.38 -3.90
CA VAL A 48 2.99 -8.94 -5.05
C VAL A 48 3.28 -8.14 -6.32
N ILE A 49 3.28 -6.80 -6.24
CA ILE A 49 3.59 -5.94 -7.38
C ILE A 49 5.03 -6.17 -7.84
N GLY A 50 6.01 -6.19 -6.94
CA GLY A 50 7.42 -6.40 -7.29
C GLY A 50 7.71 -7.78 -7.89
N GLN A 51 6.92 -8.81 -7.54
CA GLN A 51 7.02 -10.13 -8.17
C GLN A 51 6.40 -10.16 -9.57
N ALA A 52 5.28 -9.47 -9.78
CA ALA A 52 4.54 -9.50 -11.04
C ALA A 52 5.09 -8.50 -12.08
N TRP A 53 5.57 -7.34 -11.63
CA TRP A 53 6.11 -6.25 -12.44
C TRP A 53 7.40 -5.71 -11.80
N PRO A 54 8.54 -6.40 -11.97
CA PRO A 54 9.82 -6.04 -11.31
C PRO A 54 10.34 -4.65 -11.67
N GLU A 55 9.91 -4.09 -12.79
CA GLU A 55 10.22 -2.74 -13.25
C GLU A 55 9.46 -1.63 -12.51
N VAL A 56 8.44 -1.98 -11.72
CA VAL A 56 7.61 -1.03 -10.97
C VAL A 56 8.12 -0.89 -9.54
N THR A 57 8.64 0.29 -9.20
CA THR A 57 9.00 0.60 -7.81
C THR A 57 7.75 0.97 -7.01
N VAL A 58 7.54 0.34 -5.86
CA VAL A 58 6.48 0.73 -4.91
C VAL A 58 7.11 1.37 -3.68
N ALA A 59 6.81 2.65 -3.48
CA ALA A 59 7.22 3.46 -2.34
C ALA A 59 6.01 3.83 -1.46
N PHE A 60 6.29 4.19 -0.21
CA PHE A 60 5.29 4.57 0.78
C PHE A 60 5.43 6.01 1.20
N ARG A 61 4.29 6.62 1.52
CA ARG A 61 4.23 7.96 2.11
C ARG A 61 3.19 8.01 3.22
N SER A 62 3.57 8.45 4.40
CA SER A 62 2.68 8.44 5.57
C SER A 62 3.16 9.33 6.70
N PHE A 63 2.27 9.73 7.62
CA PHE A 63 2.70 10.38 8.87
C PHE A 63 3.56 9.42 9.68
N GLU A 64 4.63 9.91 10.32
CA GLU A 64 5.44 9.06 11.19
C GLU A 64 4.56 8.39 12.25
N ALA A 65 3.76 9.17 12.97
CA ALA A 65 2.76 8.67 13.90
C ALA A 65 1.71 7.82 13.16
N GLY A 66 1.56 6.55 13.59
CA GLY A 66 0.61 5.61 12.98
C GLY A 66 1.17 4.76 11.83
N THR A 67 2.40 5.00 11.38
CA THR A 67 3.04 4.14 10.37
C THR A 67 3.61 2.85 10.98
N SER A 68 3.28 1.72 10.36
CA SER A 68 3.82 0.40 10.69
C SER A 68 5.35 0.38 10.66
N GLY A 69 5.95 -0.33 11.62
CA GLY A 69 7.39 -0.54 11.67
C GLY A 69 7.94 -1.24 10.42
N ASP A 70 7.14 -2.07 9.75
CA ASP A 70 7.55 -2.76 8.52
C ASP A 70 7.77 -1.77 7.37
N ILE A 71 6.89 -0.77 7.24
CA ILE A 71 7.05 0.31 6.26
C ILE A 71 8.26 1.17 6.59
N ARG A 72 8.46 1.55 7.86
CA ARG A 72 9.61 2.36 8.26
C ARG A 72 10.95 1.68 7.99
N ARG A 73 11.00 0.34 8.08
CA ARG A 73 12.22 -0.44 7.80
C ARG A 73 12.58 -0.49 6.31
N LEU A 74 11.71 -0.01 5.41
CA LEU A 74 12.00 0.08 3.98
C LEU A 74 13.03 1.18 3.63
N GLY A 75 13.34 2.09 4.55
CA GLY A 75 14.36 3.12 4.34
C GLY A 75 13.94 4.10 3.25
N GLU A 76 14.72 4.18 2.16
CA GLU A 76 14.51 5.13 1.05
C GLU A 76 13.19 4.93 0.30
N ASP A 77 12.57 3.75 0.42
CA ASP A 77 11.26 3.43 -0.13
C ASP A 77 10.10 3.94 0.76
N TRP A 78 10.39 4.68 1.84
CA TRP A 78 9.40 5.36 2.68
C TRP A 78 9.77 6.82 2.91
N SER A 79 8.78 7.71 2.81
CA SER A 79 8.92 9.13 3.14
C SER A 79 7.85 9.59 4.13
N ALA A 80 8.24 10.40 5.10
CA ALA A 80 7.31 10.99 6.05
C ALA A 80 6.45 12.08 5.39
N ILE A 81 5.17 12.13 5.75
CA ILE A 81 4.31 13.29 5.51
C ILE A 81 4.58 14.29 6.64
N GLY A 82 5.08 15.46 6.28
CA GLY A 82 5.34 16.54 7.23
C GLY A 82 4.08 17.33 7.60
N PRO A 83 4.19 18.21 8.61
CA PRO A 83 3.08 19.02 9.12
C PRO A 83 2.52 20.01 8.08
N GLU A 84 3.24 20.30 6.99
CA GLU A 84 2.77 21.13 5.89
C GLU A 84 1.48 20.61 5.24
N TYR A 85 1.20 19.31 5.34
CA TYR A 85 -0.02 18.69 4.81
C TYR A 85 -1.24 18.83 5.73
N LEU A 86 -1.06 19.36 6.95
CA LEU A 86 -2.16 19.61 7.90
C LEU A 86 -2.68 21.06 7.84
N GLN A 87 -2.05 21.92 7.03
CA GLN A 87 -2.39 23.35 6.93
C GLN A 87 -3.32 23.69 5.75
N ALA A 88 -3.95 22.67 5.15
CA ALA A 88 -4.90 22.82 4.03
C ALA A 88 -6.34 23.01 4.50
#